data_AF-A0A9P7B023-F1
#
_entry.id   AF-A0A9P7B023-F1
#
_cell.length_a   1.000
_cell.length_b   1.000
_cell.length_c   1.000
_cell.angle_alpha   90.00
_cell.angle_beta   90.00
_cell.angle_gamma   90.00
#
_symmetry.space_group_name_H-M   'P 1'
#
loop_
_entity.id
_entity.type
_entity.pdbx_description
1 polymer ?
#
loop_
_entity_poly.entity_id
_entity_poly.type
_entity_poly.pdbx_seq_one_letter_code
_entity_poly.pdbx_strand_id
1 'polypeptide(L)'
;MAQAEVINGTAGQQLASNGEHADPGGFKLKFCTVCASNNNRFDNPLPLRIADSEKLTSLRSMESHLRLAAANYPVISFGTGSLVRLPGATITEPNVYQFNKTSYDSIYKELEAKDSRLYHANGILNMIGRNRGVKWGPERWQDWQIGIPRLQHSTDRGSEGVEGGVVDVVITCEERCWDAVIEDLHNRGSPLNRPVHVINVDIKDNHEEALIGGKGILDLADSLNKAAVEERALNPSAFDDGNASSRSGFDERVPEIIGEWQERWPRLPAVWTLAWF
;
A
#
# COMPACT_ATOMS: atom_id res chain seq x y z
N MET A 1 14.24 -72.45 10.91
CA MET A 1 12.90 -72.10 10.41
C MET A 1 12.21 -71.28 11.47
N ALA A 2 12.19 -69.96 11.30
CA ALA A 2 11.34 -69.04 12.05
C ALA A 2 10.93 -67.95 11.05
N GLN A 3 9.63 -67.81 10.84
CA GLN A 3 9.02 -66.90 9.89
C GLN A 3 9.11 -65.47 10.43
N ALA A 4 9.50 -64.52 9.57
CA ALA A 4 9.49 -63.10 9.86
C ALA A 4 8.20 -62.48 9.29
N GLU A 5 7.41 -61.82 10.15
CA GLU A 5 6.28 -60.99 9.77
C GLU A 5 6.76 -59.69 9.11
N VAL A 6 6.12 -59.33 8.00
CA VAL A 6 6.36 -58.09 7.25
C VAL A 6 5.49 -56.98 7.83
N ILE A 7 6.11 -55.94 8.38
CA ILE A 7 5.45 -54.74 8.87
C ILE A 7 5.56 -53.67 7.77
N ASN A 8 4.46 -53.38 7.08
CA ASN A 8 4.38 -52.29 6.10
C ASN A 8 4.18 -50.95 6.82
N GLY A 9 5.25 -50.17 6.98
CA GLY A 9 5.18 -48.75 7.33
C GLY A 9 5.23 -47.89 6.07
N THR A 10 4.10 -47.26 5.71
CA THR A 10 4.07 -46.18 4.71
C THR A 10 3.72 -44.87 5.41
N ALA A 11 4.76 -44.09 5.70
CA ALA A 11 4.64 -42.67 6.03
C ALA A 11 4.52 -41.90 4.70
N GLY A 12 3.30 -41.56 4.31
CA GLY A 12 3.02 -40.67 3.18
C GLY A 12 2.75 -39.25 3.69
N GLN A 13 3.63 -38.32 3.33
CA GLN A 13 3.50 -36.88 3.57
C GLN A 13 2.15 -36.35 3.06
N GLN A 14 1.37 -35.74 3.96
CA GLN A 14 0.27 -34.86 3.57
C GLN A 14 0.86 -33.56 3.04
N LEU A 15 0.99 -33.45 1.72
CA LEU A 15 1.10 -32.18 1.02
C LEU A 15 -0.24 -31.46 1.17
N ALA A 16 -0.25 -30.36 1.91
CA ALA A 16 -1.38 -29.46 1.97
C ALA A 16 -1.56 -28.83 0.60
N SER A 17 -2.64 -29.21 -0.11
CA SER A 17 -3.11 -28.50 -1.29
C SER A 17 -3.61 -27.12 -0.86
N ASN A 18 -2.84 -26.08 -1.17
CA ASN A 18 -3.32 -24.70 -1.05
C ASN A 18 -4.53 -24.53 -1.96
N GLY A 19 -5.68 -24.20 -1.34
CA GLY A 19 -6.94 -24.04 -2.03
C GLY A 19 -6.90 -22.88 -3.02
N GLU A 20 -7.14 -23.20 -4.28
CA GLU A 20 -7.63 -22.25 -5.27
C GLU A 20 -9.01 -21.77 -4.82
N HIS A 21 -9.06 -20.62 -4.15
CA HIS A 21 -10.28 -19.83 -4.11
C HIS A 21 -10.44 -19.21 -5.50
N ALA A 22 -11.34 -19.79 -6.30
CA ALA A 22 -11.77 -19.21 -7.56
C ALA A 22 -12.46 -17.87 -7.28
N ASP A 23 -11.74 -16.79 -7.54
CA ASP A 23 -12.22 -15.42 -7.43
C ASP A 23 -13.20 -15.14 -8.59
N PRO A 24 -14.49 -14.85 -8.33
CA PRO A 24 -15.47 -14.56 -9.38
C PRO A 24 -15.15 -13.28 -10.18
N GLY A 25 -14.17 -12.47 -9.73
CA GLY A 25 -13.74 -11.21 -10.36
C GLY A 25 -12.57 -11.31 -11.35
N GLY A 26 -11.99 -12.49 -11.57
CA GLY A 26 -10.80 -12.68 -12.40
C GLY A 26 -9.50 -12.24 -11.73
N PHE A 27 -8.37 -12.49 -12.36
CA PHE A 27 -7.05 -12.20 -11.79
C PHE A 27 -6.80 -10.70 -11.58
N LYS A 28 -6.23 -10.36 -10.42
CA LYS A 28 -5.84 -9.00 -10.05
C LYS A 28 -4.43 -8.97 -9.45
N LEU A 29 -3.63 -8.01 -9.92
CA LEU A 29 -2.39 -7.62 -9.25
C LEU A 29 -2.71 -7.05 -7.86
N LYS A 30 -1.79 -7.29 -6.94
CA LYS A 30 -1.86 -6.83 -5.55
C LYS A 30 -1.03 -5.57 -5.38
N PHE A 31 -1.62 -4.54 -4.78
CA PHE A 31 -1.00 -3.24 -4.65
C PHE A 31 -0.70 -2.88 -3.20
N CYS A 32 0.35 -2.09 -3.01
CA CYS A 32 0.65 -1.42 -1.75
C CYS A 32 0.88 0.06 -2.01
N THR A 33 0.19 0.94 -1.29
CA THR A 33 0.43 2.39 -1.38
C THR A 33 1.16 2.89 -0.14
N VAL A 34 2.27 3.60 -0.32
CA VAL A 34 3.12 4.08 0.76
C VAL A 34 3.33 5.59 0.65
N CYS A 35 3.18 6.31 1.76
CA CYS A 35 3.41 7.75 1.80
C CYS A 35 4.12 8.12 3.09
N ALA A 36 4.62 9.36 3.19
CA ALA A 36 5.14 9.83 4.46
C ALA A 36 3.93 10.00 5.37
N SER A 37 4.07 9.58 6.62
CA SER A 37 3.17 10.09 7.65
C SER A 37 3.46 11.57 7.78
N ASN A 38 2.58 12.37 7.16
CA ASN A 38 2.46 13.82 7.25
C ASN A 38 3.65 14.46 7.97
N ASN A 39 4.76 14.53 7.25
CA ASN A 39 6.01 15.09 7.75
C ASN A 39 6.12 16.51 7.23
N ASN A 40 5.00 17.25 7.29
CA ASN A 40 4.97 18.66 6.93
C ASN A 40 6.13 19.33 7.63
N ARG A 41 7.19 19.58 6.85
CA ARG A 41 8.25 20.49 7.20
C ARG A 41 7.55 21.82 7.31
N PHE A 42 7.31 22.23 8.55
CA PHE A 42 6.96 23.59 8.91
C PHE A 42 8.16 24.55 8.66
N ASP A 43 8.85 24.39 7.53
CA ASP A 43 10.06 25.16 7.17
C ASP A 43 9.71 26.53 6.58
N ASN A 44 8.43 26.92 6.56
CA ASN A 44 8.02 28.29 6.24
C ASN A 44 7.54 29.00 7.52
N PRO A 45 8.26 30.04 8.01
CA PRO A 45 7.93 30.76 9.24
C PRO A 45 6.74 31.73 9.09
N LEU A 46 5.89 31.56 8.08
CA LEU A 46 4.71 32.38 7.89
C LEU A 46 3.51 31.72 8.60
N PRO A 47 2.71 32.48 9.36
CA PRO A 47 1.52 31.94 10.00
C PRO A 47 0.61 31.34 8.93
N LEU A 48 0.33 30.04 9.03
CA LEU A 48 -0.65 29.35 8.21
C LEU A 48 -1.95 30.17 8.26
N ARG A 49 -2.32 30.78 7.14
CA ARG A 49 -3.63 31.44 7.05
C ARG A 49 -4.68 30.34 7.11
N ILE A 50 -5.82 30.63 7.75
CA ILE A 50 -6.96 29.71 7.89
C ILE A 50 -7.40 29.12 6.53
N ALA A 51 -7.12 29.80 5.41
CA ALA A 51 -7.38 29.32 4.05
C ALA A 51 -6.47 28.17 3.55
N ASP A 52 -5.34 27.90 4.21
CA ASP A 52 -4.48 26.75 3.86
C ASP A 52 -4.90 25.47 4.60
N SER A 53 -5.89 25.57 5.49
CA SER A 53 -6.36 24.45 6.31
C SER A 53 -7.25 23.47 5.53
N GLU A 54 -7.90 23.89 4.43
CA GLU A 54 -8.59 22.99 3.50
C GLU A 54 -7.61 22.08 2.72
N LYS A 55 -6.33 22.46 2.64
CA LYS A 55 -5.34 21.78 1.79
C LYS A 55 -4.76 20.51 2.41
N LEU A 56 -4.99 20.24 3.70
CA LEU A 56 -4.31 19.17 4.43
C LEU A 56 -5.07 17.84 4.51
N THR A 57 -6.16 17.70 3.76
CA THR A 57 -7.19 16.69 4.07
C THR A 57 -7.05 15.36 3.34
N SER A 58 -5.87 15.00 2.84
CA SER A 58 -5.64 13.65 2.32
C SER A 58 -4.23 13.16 2.56
N LEU A 59 -4.08 12.08 3.33
CA LEU A 59 -2.88 11.26 3.24
C LEU A 59 -2.90 10.70 1.81
N ARG A 60 -1.98 11.12 0.93
CA ARG A 60 -1.93 10.77 -0.50
C ARG A 60 -2.07 9.26 -0.76
N SER A 61 -1.49 8.43 0.12
CA SER A 61 -1.66 6.97 0.09
C SER A 61 -3.08 6.50 0.40
N MET A 62 -3.81 7.16 1.32
CA MET A 62 -5.18 6.78 1.65
C MET A 62 -6.18 7.10 0.54
N GLU A 63 -6.00 8.21 -0.18
CA GLU A 63 -6.82 8.46 -1.37
C GLU A 63 -6.56 7.40 -2.44
N SER A 64 -5.28 7.08 -2.70
CA SER A 64 -4.91 6.05 -3.67
C SER A 64 -5.44 4.67 -3.27
N HIS A 65 -5.30 4.29 -2.00
CA HIS A 65 -5.87 3.07 -1.45
C HIS A 65 -7.39 3.01 -1.63
N LEU A 66 -8.11 4.09 -1.28
CA LEU A 66 -9.57 4.15 -1.44
C LEU A 66 -9.97 3.98 -2.92
N ARG A 67 -9.23 4.57 -3.86
CA ARG A 67 -9.50 4.44 -5.31
C ARG A 67 -9.25 3.03 -5.81
N LEU A 68 -8.13 2.43 -5.44
CA LEU A 68 -7.78 1.05 -5.82
C LEU A 68 -8.78 0.05 -5.24
N ALA A 69 -9.12 0.18 -3.96
CA ALA A 69 -10.13 -0.66 -3.31
C ALA A 69 -11.53 -0.49 -3.93
N ALA A 70 -11.91 0.73 -4.32
CA ALA A 70 -13.16 0.99 -5.01
C ALA A 70 -13.22 0.40 -6.44
N ALA A 71 -12.05 0.17 -7.05
CA ALA A 71 -11.90 -0.54 -8.32
C ALA A 71 -11.70 -2.06 -8.15
N ASN A 72 -11.90 -2.59 -6.93
CA ASN A 72 -11.74 -4.00 -6.57
C ASN A 72 -10.32 -4.54 -6.78
N TYR A 73 -9.30 -3.70 -6.58
CA TYR A 73 -7.92 -4.19 -6.47
C TYR A 73 -7.61 -4.60 -5.02
N PRO A 74 -6.93 -5.74 -4.82
CA PRO A 74 -6.29 -6.05 -3.55
C PRO A 74 -5.27 -4.96 -3.21
N VAL A 75 -5.45 -4.27 -2.08
CA VAL A 75 -4.62 -3.12 -1.72
C VAL A 75 -4.39 -3.00 -0.21
N ILE A 76 -3.14 -2.73 0.17
CA ILE A 76 -2.73 -2.33 1.52
C ILE A 76 -2.06 -0.95 1.50
N SER A 77 -1.94 -0.30 2.66
CA SER A 77 -1.30 1.02 2.73
C SER A 77 -0.49 1.26 3.98
N PHE A 78 0.62 1.99 3.86
CA PHE A 78 1.55 2.25 4.96
C PHE A 78 2.08 3.69 4.98
N GLY A 79 2.62 4.05 6.15
CA GLY A 79 3.47 5.21 6.36
C GLY A 79 4.94 4.82 6.60
N THR A 80 5.88 5.63 6.14
CA THR A 80 7.34 5.40 6.37
C THR A 80 7.90 6.12 7.58
N GLY A 81 7.16 7.08 8.16
CA GLY A 81 7.65 7.87 9.29
C GLY A 81 7.73 7.08 10.59
N SER A 82 8.31 7.69 11.62
CA SER A 82 8.40 7.09 12.96
C SER A 82 7.11 7.23 13.76
N LEU A 83 6.39 8.33 13.55
CA LEU A 83 5.15 8.68 14.25
C LEU A 83 4.17 9.32 13.25
N VAL A 84 2.88 9.18 13.53
CA VAL A 84 1.84 9.91 12.82
C VAL A 84 1.74 11.29 13.45
N ARG A 85 1.92 12.34 12.64
CA ARG A 85 1.81 13.73 13.08
C ARG A 85 0.62 14.38 12.38
N LEU A 86 -0.24 15.03 13.13
CA LEU A 86 -1.34 15.84 12.63
C LEU A 86 -1.18 17.27 13.17
N PRO A 87 -1.56 18.32 12.43
CA PRO A 87 -1.55 19.66 12.98
C PRO A 87 -2.40 19.75 14.25
N GLY A 88 -1.93 20.51 15.22
CA GLY A 88 -2.71 20.89 16.39
C GLY A 88 -3.11 22.36 16.34
N ALA A 89 -3.30 22.97 17.51
CA ALA A 89 -3.72 24.36 17.64
C ALA A 89 -2.64 25.34 17.12
N THR A 90 -1.37 24.97 17.27
CA THR A 90 -0.24 25.79 16.82
C THR A 90 0.76 24.94 16.03
N ILE A 91 1.63 25.61 15.29
CA ILE A 91 2.68 24.98 14.47
C ILE A 91 3.66 24.15 15.30
N THR A 92 3.86 24.54 16.56
CA THR A 92 4.76 23.91 17.53
C THR A 92 4.12 22.80 18.34
N GLU A 93 2.79 22.64 18.27
CA GLU A 93 2.03 21.69 19.07
C GLU A 93 1.25 20.70 18.18
N PRO A 94 1.95 19.82 17.43
CA PRO A 94 1.28 18.78 16.64
C PRO A 94 0.63 17.73 17.55
N ASN A 95 -0.44 17.11 17.07
CA ASN A 95 -0.97 15.88 17.66
C ASN A 95 -0.14 14.69 17.12
N VAL A 96 0.37 13.85 18.01
CA VAL A 96 1.33 12.80 17.68
C VAL A 96 0.83 11.45 18.15
N TYR A 97 0.79 10.47 17.23
CA TYR A 97 0.27 9.13 17.48
C TYR A 97 1.27 8.06 17.06
N GLN A 98 1.23 6.92 17.76
CA GLN A 98 2.04 5.74 17.41
C GLN A 98 1.31 4.92 16.35
N PHE A 99 2.06 4.56 15.29
CA PHE A 99 1.65 3.57 14.31
C PHE A 99 1.32 2.23 14.96
N ASN A 100 0.46 1.44 14.32
CA ASN A 100 0.09 0.07 14.73
C ASN A 100 -0.57 -0.04 16.11
N LYS A 101 -0.77 1.07 16.85
CA LYS A 101 -1.33 1.07 18.21
C LYS A 101 -2.58 1.93 18.37
N THR A 102 -2.73 2.97 17.55
CA THR A 102 -3.83 3.93 17.67
C THR A 102 -4.75 3.78 16.47
N SER A 103 -6.04 3.51 16.69
CA SER A 103 -7.01 3.43 15.60
C SER A 103 -7.41 4.83 15.10
N TYR A 104 -7.84 4.94 13.85
CA TYR A 104 -8.41 6.20 13.34
C TYR A 104 -9.68 6.62 14.11
N ASP A 105 -10.44 5.66 14.65
CA ASP A 105 -11.60 5.93 15.49
C ASP A 105 -11.23 6.61 16.81
N SER A 106 -10.17 6.11 17.46
CA SER A 106 -9.63 6.70 18.68
C SER A 106 -9.11 8.12 18.44
N ILE A 107 -8.35 8.33 17.36
CA ILE A 107 -7.84 9.66 16.98
C ILE A 107 -9.00 10.63 16.72
N TYR A 108 -10.03 10.18 15.99
CA TYR A 108 -11.20 11.02 15.70
C TYR A 108 -11.89 11.50 16.98
N LYS A 109 -12.20 10.58 17.90
CA LYS A 109 -12.87 10.89 19.16
C LYS A 109 -12.05 11.81 20.05
N GLU A 110 -10.74 11.60 20.11
CA GLU A 110 -9.82 12.44 20.89
C GLU A 110 -9.80 13.88 20.34
N LEU A 111 -9.64 14.06 19.03
CA LEU A 111 -9.59 15.38 18.42
C LEU A 111 -10.94 16.10 18.50
N GLU A 112 -12.04 15.39 18.29
CA GLU A 112 -13.40 15.93 18.42
C GLU A 112 -13.66 16.44 19.85
N ALA A 113 -13.25 15.67 20.87
CA ALA A 113 -13.36 16.08 22.27
C ALA A 113 -12.42 17.24 22.64
N LYS A 114 -11.26 17.34 21.99
CA LYS A 114 -10.24 18.36 22.27
C LYS A 114 -10.63 19.73 21.73
N ASP A 115 -10.98 19.83 20.45
CA ASP A 115 -11.52 21.06 19.82
C ASP A 115 -12.20 20.74 18.49
N SER A 116 -13.46 20.30 18.55
CA SER A 116 -14.28 19.97 17.38
C SER A 116 -14.30 21.10 16.33
N ARG A 117 -14.40 22.37 16.75
CA ARG A 117 -14.49 23.51 15.83
C ARG A 117 -13.20 23.68 15.04
N LEU A 118 -12.04 23.62 15.70
CA LEU A 118 -10.73 23.72 15.05
C LEU A 118 -10.53 22.57 14.06
N TYR A 119 -10.77 21.33 14.49
CA TYR A 119 -10.44 20.15 13.68
C TYR A 119 -11.46 19.86 12.56
N HIS A 120 -12.66 20.43 12.63
CA HIS A 120 -13.55 20.52 11.46
C HIS A 120 -13.12 21.62 10.50
N ALA A 121 -12.77 22.80 11.02
CA ALA A 121 -12.38 23.94 10.18
C ALA A 121 -11.11 23.64 9.35
N ASN A 122 -10.14 22.92 9.92
CA ASN A 122 -8.95 22.47 9.20
C ASN A 122 -9.12 21.12 8.47
N GLY A 123 -10.34 20.57 8.47
CA GLY A 123 -10.70 19.36 7.77
C GLY A 123 -10.05 18.05 8.26
N ILE A 124 -9.29 18.06 9.36
CA ILE A 124 -8.66 16.85 9.91
C ILE A 124 -9.72 15.83 10.34
N LEU A 125 -10.81 16.27 10.98
CA LEU A 125 -11.91 15.36 11.35
C LEU A 125 -12.57 14.75 10.12
N ASN A 126 -12.76 15.54 9.06
CA ASN A 126 -13.31 15.03 7.79
C ASN A 126 -12.37 13.97 7.20
N MET A 127 -11.07 14.22 7.16
CA MET A 127 -10.06 13.28 6.67
C MET A 127 -10.05 11.98 7.47
N ILE A 128 -9.95 12.06 8.81
CA ILE A 128 -9.92 10.87 9.66
C ILE A 128 -11.26 10.11 9.58
N GLY A 129 -12.37 10.84 9.51
CA GLY A 129 -13.71 10.28 9.27
C GLY A 129 -13.74 9.40 8.03
N ARG A 130 -13.14 9.85 6.92
CA ARG A 130 -12.98 9.03 5.70
C ARG A 130 -12.08 7.81 5.97
N ASN A 131 -10.92 8.01 6.60
CA ASN A 131 -9.94 6.94 6.85
C ASN A 131 -10.50 5.80 7.71
N ARG A 132 -11.36 6.11 8.70
CA ARG A 132 -12.07 5.12 9.53
C ARG A 132 -12.92 4.15 8.70
N GLY A 133 -13.45 4.61 7.57
CA GLY A 133 -14.20 3.78 6.64
C GLY A 133 -13.33 2.98 5.67
N VAL A 134 -12.00 3.15 5.71
CA VAL A 134 -11.05 2.47 4.83
C VAL A 134 -10.27 1.39 5.58
N LYS A 135 -9.68 1.74 6.73
CA LYS A 135 -8.93 0.78 7.55
C LYS A 135 -8.95 1.13 9.03
N TRP A 136 -8.57 0.18 9.88
CA TRP A 136 -8.57 0.36 11.35
C TRP A 136 -7.70 1.52 11.84
N GLY A 137 -6.47 1.63 11.35
CA GLY A 137 -5.49 2.60 11.82
C GLY A 137 -4.29 2.76 10.90
N PRO A 138 -3.44 3.77 11.14
CA PRO A 138 -2.20 3.97 10.42
C PRO A 138 -1.21 2.84 10.74
N GLU A 139 -0.61 2.29 9.69
CA GLU A 139 0.39 1.22 9.78
C GLU A 139 1.73 1.70 9.25
N ARG A 140 2.81 1.15 9.83
CA ARG A 140 4.17 1.52 9.47
C ARG A 140 4.82 0.48 8.55
N TRP A 141 5.43 0.95 7.46
CA TRP A 141 6.07 0.11 6.45
C TRP A 141 7.14 -0.80 7.04
N GLN A 142 8.06 -0.23 7.84
CA GLN A 142 9.18 -0.96 8.41
C GLN A 142 8.75 -2.02 9.45
N ASP A 143 7.56 -1.87 10.02
CA ASP A 143 7.01 -2.81 11.01
C ASP A 143 6.23 -3.94 10.33
N TRP A 144 5.89 -3.81 9.04
CA TRP A 144 5.19 -4.84 8.29
C TRP A 144 6.10 -6.02 8.00
N GLN A 145 5.69 -7.21 8.44
CA GLN A 145 6.39 -8.46 8.17
C GLN A 145 5.88 -9.06 6.86
N ILE A 146 6.70 -8.92 5.81
CA ILE A 146 6.36 -9.36 4.44
C ILE A 146 6.35 -10.89 4.39
N GLY A 147 5.38 -11.47 3.69
CA GLY A 147 5.14 -12.91 3.60
C GLY A 147 4.41 -13.52 4.80
N ILE A 148 4.09 -12.72 5.83
CA ILE A 148 3.34 -13.20 6.99
C ILE A 148 1.86 -12.86 6.83
N PRO A 149 0.95 -13.83 7.09
CA PRO A 149 -0.47 -13.59 6.89
C PRO A 149 -1.06 -12.41 7.67
N ARG A 150 -1.82 -11.56 6.99
CA ARG A 150 -2.42 -10.33 7.55
C ARG A 150 -3.84 -10.54 8.09
N LEU A 151 -4.02 -11.51 8.99
CA LEU A 151 -5.35 -11.96 9.46
C LEU A 151 -6.12 -10.95 10.33
N GLN A 152 -5.44 -9.96 10.91
CA GLN A 152 -6.06 -8.96 11.80
C GLN A 152 -6.71 -7.79 11.05
N HIS A 153 -6.51 -7.71 9.74
CA HIS A 153 -6.91 -6.58 8.89
C HIS A 153 -7.98 -6.95 7.86
N SER A 154 -8.72 -8.04 8.08
CA SER A 154 -9.71 -8.59 7.13
C SER A 154 -10.94 -7.69 6.90
N THR A 155 -11.12 -6.65 7.72
CA THR A 155 -12.20 -5.66 7.56
C THR A 155 -11.75 -4.41 6.81
N ASP A 156 -10.45 -4.28 6.52
CA ASP A 156 -9.92 -3.13 5.78
C ASP A 156 -10.34 -3.24 4.30
N ARG A 157 -10.68 -2.13 3.67
CA ARG A 157 -11.13 -2.14 2.28
C ARG A 157 -9.99 -2.59 1.36
N GLY A 158 -10.24 -3.56 0.49
CA GLY A 158 -9.21 -4.12 -0.39
C GLY A 158 -8.27 -5.13 0.30
N SER A 159 -8.62 -5.61 1.51
CA SER A 159 -7.85 -6.67 2.18
C SER A 159 -7.97 -8.06 1.53
N GLU A 160 -9.03 -8.28 0.74
CA GLU A 160 -9.24 -9.52 0.01
C GLU A 160 -8.17 -9.68 -1.09
N GLY A 161 -7.46 -10.81 -1.08
CA GLY A 161 -6.36 -11.13 -1.99
C GLY A 161 -4.95 -10.80 -1.46
N VAL A 162 -4.82 -9.99 -0.40
CA VAL A 162 -3.53 -9.61 0.24
C VAL A 162 -3.29 -10.33 1.58
N GLU A 163 -4.08 -11.36 1.89
CA GLU A 163 -3.99 -12.13 3.14
C GLU A 163 -2.63 -12.80 3.30
N GLY A 164 -1.99 -13.19 2.20
CA GLY A 164 -0.67 -13.81 2.18
C GLY A 164 0.49 -12.86 2.52
N GLY A 165 0.22 -11.57 2.77
CA GLY A 165 1.25 -10.61 3.21
C GLY A 165 2.28 -10.28 2.13
N VAL A 166 1.95 -10.43 0.86
CA VAL A 166 2.79 -10.06 -0.30
C VAL A 166 1.97 -9.25 -1.30
N VAL A 167 2.65 -8.39 -2.05
CA VAL A 167 2.10 -7.58 -3.13
C VAL A 167 2.96 -7.68 -4.38
N ASP A 168 2.46 -7.23 -5.52
CA ASP A 168 3.18 -7.26 -6.80
C ASP A 168 3.78 -5.88 -7.14
N VAL A 169 3.10 -4.82 -6.69
CA VAL A 169 3.48 -3.43 -6.96
C VAL A 169 3.36 -2.58 -5.68
N VAL A 170 4.42 -1.85 -5.34
CA VAL A 170 4.46 -0.82 -4.31
C VAL A 170 4.48 0.54 -4.99
N ILE A 171 3.53 1.39 -4.62
CA ILE A 171 3.40 2.76 -5.15
C ILE A 171 3.71 3.74 -4.02
N THR A 172 4.76 4.54 -4.19
CA THR A 172 5.10 5.62 -3.25
C THR A 172 4.60 6.97 -3.77
N CYS A 173 4.21 7.88 -2.87
CA CYS A 173 3.64 9.18 -3.26
C CYS A 173 4.65 10.36 -3.24
N GLU A 174 5.91 10.10 -2.89
CA GLU A 174 7.02 11.05 -2.89
C GLU A 174 8.37 10.33 -2.80
N GLU A 175 9.41 10.99 -3.31
CA GLU A 175 10.76 10.44 -3.41
C GLU A 175 11.34 10.04 -2.05
N ARG A 176 11.10 10.81 -0.99
CA ARG A 176 11.56 10.46 0.37
C ARG A 176 10.98 9.12 0.86
N CYS A 177 9.76 8.79 0.44
CA CYS A 177 9.14 7.52 0.79
C CYS A 177 9.66 6.39 -0.06
N TRP A 178 9.93 6.68 -1.34
CA TRP A 178 10.62 5.77 -2.24
C TRP A 178 11.97 5.35 -1.65
N ASP A 179 12.82 6.31 -1.26
CA ASP A 179 14.11 6.04 -0.62
C ASP A 179 13.96 5.15 0.62
N ALA A 180 13.04 5.50 1.52
CA ALA A 180 12.81 4.75 2.76
C ALA A 180 12.30 3.32 2.51
N VAL A 181 11.48 3.12 1.46
CA VAL A 181 11.01 1.80 1.04
C VAL A 181 12.16 0.98 0.46
N ILE A 182 12.95 1.55 -0.45
CA ILE A 182 14.06 0.87 -1.11
C ILE A 182 15.17 0.51 -0.10
N GLU A 183 15.53 1.44 0.78
CA GLU A 183 16.51 1.20 1.84
C GLU A 183 16.05 0.07 2.77
N ASP A 184 14.79 0.09 3.19
CA ASP A 184 14.23 -0.96 4.06
C ASP A 184 14.18 -2.32 3.35
N LEU A 185 13.78 -2.38 2.08
CA LEU A 185 13.81 -3.62 1.28
C LEU A 185 15.22 -4.17 1.11
N HIS A 186 16.20 -3.30 0.85
CA HIS A 186 17.60 -3.69 0.76
C HIS A 186 18.11 -4.26 2.09
N ASN A 187 17.80 -3.60 3.21
CA ASN A 187 18.21 -4.02 4.55
C ASN A 187 17.57 -5.35 5.00
N ARG A 188 16.39 -5.71 4.47
CA ARG A 188 15.73 -6.99 4.74
C ARG A 188 16.45 -8.19 4.10
N GLY A 189 17.26 -7.97 3.06
CA GLY A 189 18.06 -9.02 2.42
C GLY A 189 17.26 -10.00 1.57
N SER A 190 16.04 -9.63 1.15
CA SER A 190 15.20 -10.37 0.20
C SER A 190 14.92 -11.84 0.58
N PRO A 191 14.41 -12.12 1.80
CA PRO A 191 14.20 -13.49 2.30
C PRO A 191 13.23 -14.33 1.47
N LEU A 192 12.28 -13.72 0.75
CA LEU A 192 11.34 -14.45 -0.10
C LEU A 192 11.85 -14.62 -1.53
N ASN A 193 12.88 -13.86 -1.93
CA ASN A 193 13.40 -13.77 -3.28
C ASN A 193 12.29 -13.52 -4.33
N ARG A 194 11.24 -12.78 -3.93
CA ARG A 194 10.09 -12.47 -4.78
C ARG A 194 10.24 -11.05 -5.33
N PRO A 195 10.23 -10.83 -6.65
CA PRO A 195 10.33 -9.49 -7.21
C PRO A 195 9.07 -8.66 -6.91
N VAL A 196 9.28 -7.35 -6.73
CA VAL A 196 8.23 -6.35 -6.51
C VAL A 196 8.60 -5.08 -7.27
N HIS A 197 7.66 -4.52 -8.02
CA HIS A 197 7.88 -3.22 -8.67
C HIS A 197 7.65 -2.11 -7.67
N VAL A 198 8.62 -1.21 -7.52
CA VAL A 198 8.47 -0.02 -6.69
C VAL A 198 8.42 1.19 -7.59
N ILE A 199 7.25 1.82 -7.65
CA ILE A 199 6.97 2.98 -8.50
C ILE A 199 6.70 4.17 -7.58
N ASN A 200 7.51 5.21 -7.68
CA ASN A 200 7.17 6.49 -7.09
C ASN A 200 6.34 7.31 -8.08
N VAL A 201 5.25 7.88 -7.62
CA VAL A 201 4.49 8.92 -8.31
C VAL A 201 4.53 10.16 -7.43
N ASP A 202 5.24 11.19 -7.85
CA ASP A 202 5.37 12.40 -7.03
C ASP A 202 4.05 13.18 -7.01
N ILE A 203 3.39 13.15 -5.86
CA ILE A 203 2.12 13.83 -5.63
C ILE A 203 2.37 14.90 -4.58
N LYS A 204 2.11 16.16 -4.95
CA LYS A 204 2.25 17.29 -4.01
C LYS A 204 1.28 17.13 -2.85
N ASP A 205 1.69 17.60 -1.67
CA ASP A 205 0.93 17.47 -0.43
C ASP A 205 -0.22 18.49 -0.35
N ASN A 206 -1.22 18.30 -1.20
CA ASN A 206 -2.48 19.02 -1.14
C ASN A 206 -3.66 18.14 -1.58
N HIS A 207 -4.87 18.49 -1.16
CA HIS A 207 -6.07 17.71 -1.44
C HIS A 207 -6.36 17.52 -2.94
N GLU A 208 -6.23 18.58 -3.75
CA GLU A 208 -6.53 18.52 -5.18
C GLU A 208 -5.57 17.60 -5.94
N GLU A 209 -4.26 17.75 -5.68
CA GLU A 209 -3.22 16.90 -6.25
C GLU A 209 -3.33 15.47 -5.73
N ALA A 210 -3.78 15.24 -4.49
CA ALA A 210 -4.07 13.88 -4.01
C ALA A 210 -5.22 13.22 -4.79
N LEU A 211 -6.27 13.97 -5.14
CA LEU A 211 -7.37 13.46 -5.98
C LEU A 211 -6.91 13.15 -7.41
N ILE A 212 -6.08 14.02 -8.00
CA ILE A 212 -5.50 13.83 -9.33
C ILE A 212 -4.53 12.65 -9.32
N GLY A 213 -3.65 12.59 -8.33
CA GLY A 213 -2.69 11.51 -8.10
C GLY A 213 -3.37 10.16 -7.91
N GLY A 214 -4.47 10.11 -7.13
CA GLY A 214 -5.26 8.88 -6.97
C GLY A 214 -5.89 8.39 -8.28
N LYS A 215 -6.30 9.29 -9.18
CA LYS A 215 -6.76 8.92 -10.53
C LYS A 215 -5.61 8.42 -11.41
N GLY A 216 -4.47 9.09 -11.36
CA GLY A 216 -3.27 8.66 -12.09
C GLY A 216 -2.79 7.28 -11.65
N ILE A 217 -2.76 7.03 -10.34
CA ILE A 217 -2.40 5.72 -9.77
C ILE A 217 -3.39 4.63 -10.18
N LEU A 218 -4.68 4.92 -10.22
CA LEU A 218 -5.67 3.96 -10.71
C LEU A 218 -5.46 3.63 -12.20
N ASP A 219 -5.23 4.63 -13.04
CA ASP A 219 -4.93 4.42 -14.48
C ASP A 219 -3.65 3.59 -14.69
N LEU A 220 -2.63 3.81 -13.85
CA LEU A 220 -1.41 3.01 -13.85
C LEU A 220 -1.70 1.56 -13.44
N ALA A 221 -2.46 1.36 -12.36
CA ALA A 221 -2.85 0.04 -11.89
C ALA A 221 -3.66 -0.74 -12.93
N ASP A 222 -4.59 -0.08 -13.62
CA ASP A 222 -5.36 -0.66 -14.72
C ASP A 222 -4.46 -1.09 -15.89
N SER A 223 -3.49 -0.24 -16.25
CA SER A 223 -2.54 -0.53 -17.33
C SER A 223 -1.64 -1.74 -16.99
N LEU A 224 -1.11 -1.78 -15.76
CA LEU A 224 -0.30 -2.90 -15.26
C LEU A 224 -1.13 -4.18 -15.16
N ASN A 225 -2.34 -4.10 -14.61
CA ASN A 225 -3.18 -5.27 -14.44
C ASN A 225 -3.61 -5.87 -15.77
N LYS A 226 -3.88 -5.02 -16.78
CA LYS A 226 -4.18 -5.49 -18.13
C LYS A 226 -3.03 -6.33 -18.69
N ALA A 227 -1.79 -5.84 -18.60
CA ALA A 227 -0.62 -6.59 -19.04
C ALA A 227 -0.45 -7.90 -18.25
N ALA A 228 -0.61 -7.86 -16.92
CA ALA A 228 -0.51 -9.06 -16.10
C ALA A 228 -1.59 -10.12 -16.43
N VAL A 229 -2.82 -9.71 -16.73
CA VAL A 229 -3.89 -10.61 -17.19
C VAL A 229 -3.55 -11.24 -18.54
N GLU A 230 -3.01 -10.47 -19.48
CA GLU A 230 -2.57 -10.97 -20.79
C GLU A 230 -1.46 -12.03 -20.64
N GLU A 231 -0.43 -11.74 -19.83
CA GLU A 231 0.69 -12.67 -19.59
C GLU A 231 0.24 -13.92 -18.82
N ARG A 232 -0.60 -13.75 -17.78
CA ARG A 232 -1.15 -14.88 -17.02
C ARG A 232 -2.03 -15.77 -17.90
N ALA A 233 -2.73 -15.24 -18.90
CA ALA A 233 -3.52 -16.05 -19.82
C ALA A 233 -2.66 -16.99 -20.69
N LEU A 234 -1.39 -16.64 -20.94
CA LEU A 234 -0.44 -17.47 -21.67
C LEU A 234 0.13 -18.60 -20.81
N ASN A 235 0.39 -18.35 -19.53
CA ASN A 235 0.91 -19.36 -18.59
C ASN A 235 0.37 -19.16 -17.15
N PRO A 236 -0.86 -19.61 -16.86
CA PRO A 236 -1.52 -19.34 -15.59
C PRO A 236 -0.79 -19.90 -14.37
N SER A 237 -0.34 -21.15 -14.46
CA SER A 237 0.27 -21.87 -13.33
C SER A 237 1.61 -21.30 -12.92
N ALA A 238 2.41 -20.85 -13.88
CA ALA A 238 3.71 -20.25 -13.58
C ALA A 238 3.54 -18.89 -12.91
N PHE A 239 2.67 -18.02 -13.45
CA PHE A 239 2.54 -16.63 -12.97
C PHE A 239 2.26 -16.54 -11.46
N ASP A 240 1.42 -17.45 -10.95
CA ASP A 240 1.00 -17.45 -9.55
C ASP A 240 2.11 -17.95 -8.59
N ASP A 241 3.11 -18.71 -9.09
CA ASP A 241 4.27 -19.16 -8.30
C ASP A 241 5.15 -17.99 -7.85
N GLY A 242 5.08 -16.85 -8.53
CA GLY A 242 5.73 -15.61 -8.09
C GLY A 242 7.25 -15.55 -8.23
N ASN A 243 7.86 -16.58 -8.82
CA ASN A 243 9.29 -16.61 -9.12
C ASN A 243 9.60 -15.67 -10.28
N ALA A 244 10.75 -14.99 -10.27
CA ALA A 244 11.11 -14.02 -11.31
C ALA A 244 10.96 -14.57 -12.76
N SER A 245 11.39 -15.81 -13.02
CA SER A 245 11.27 -16.43 -14.34
C SER A 245 9.83 -16.65 -14.80
N SER A 246 8.88 -16.75 -13.87
CA SER A 246 7.48 -17.06 -14.17
C SER A 246 6.65 -15.84 -14.56
N ARG A 247 7.15 -14.64 -14.24
CA ARG A 247 6.52 -13.35 -14.49
C ARG A 247 7.36 -12.43 -15.37
N SER A 248 8.42 -12.96 -15.98
CA SER A 248 9.36 -12.17 -16.80
C SER A 248 8.66 -11.42 -17.93
N GLY A 249 7.67 -12.03 -18.60
CA GLY A 249 6.89 -11.38 -19.65
C GLY A 249 6.13 -10.14 -19.17
N PHE A 250 5.61 -10.17 -17.94
CA PHE A 250 4.98 -9.00 -17.33
C PHE A 250 6.05 -7.98 -16.90
N ASP A 251 7.09 -8.43 -16.19
CA ASP A 251 8.14 -7.58 -15.64
C ASP A 251 8.88 -6.79 -16.74
N GLU A 252 9.09 -7.40 -17.92
CA GLU A 252 9.70 -6.77 -19.11
C GLU A 252 8.85 -5.66 -19.72
N ARG A 253 7.52 -5.73 -19.58
CA ARG A 253 6.58 -4.72 -20.12
C ARG A 253 6.39 -3.53 -19.19
N VAL A 254 6.72 -3.66 -17.91
CA VAL A 254 6.49 -2.59 -16.92
C VAL A 254 7.13 -1.24 -17.28
N PRO A 255 8.40 -1.17 -17.75
CA PRO A 255 9.00 0.11 -18.14
C PRO A 255 8.24 0.82 -19.27
N GLU A 256 7.78 0.09 -20.27
CA GLU A 256 7.01 0.63 -21.39
C GLU A 256 5.65 1.14 -20.92
N ILE A 257 4.95 0.37 -20.08
CA ILE A 257 3.66 0.76 -19.49
C ILE A 257 3.79 2.05 -18.69
N ILE A 258 4.86 2.20 -17.91
CA ILE A 258 5.13 3.43 -17.15
C ILE A 258 5.42 4.60 -18.08
N GLY A 259 6.16 4.37 -19.18
CA GLY A 259 6.41 5.37 -20.22
C GLY A 259 5.11 5.90 -20.84
N GLU A 260 4.26 5.00 -21.34
CA GLU A 260 2.95 5.35 -21.90
C GLU A 260 2.03 6.05 -20.87
N TRP A 261 2.09 5.61 -19.62
CA TRP A 261 1.36 6.27 -18.54
C TRP A 261 1.88 7.69 -18.27
N GLN A 262 3.20 7.89 -18.28
CA GLN A 262 3.83 9.20 -18.05
C GLN A 262 3.46 10.21 -19.15
N GLU A 263 3.27 9.76 -20.39
CA GLU A 263 2.76 10.57 -21.49
C GLU A 263 1.31 11.05 -21.26
N ARG A 264 0.46 10.19 -20.66
CA ARG A 264 -0.92 10.56 -20.28
C ARG A 264 -0.95 11.46 -19.05
N TRP A 265 0.00 11.31 -18.13
CA TRP A 265 0.10 12.05 -16.87
C TRP A 265 1.39 12.87 -16.73
N PRO A 266 1.66 13.84 -17.63
CA PRO A 266 2.95 14.55 -17.68
C PRO A 266 3.24 15.42 -16.45
N ARG A 267 2.25 15.65 -15.58
CA ARG A 267 2.37 16.43 -14.33
C ARG A 267 2.60 15.58 -13.08
N LEU A 268 2.59 14.26 -13.21
CA LEU A 268 2.87 13.31 -12.15
C LEU A 268 4.15 12.57 -12.52
N PRO A 269 5.34 13.13 -12.24
CA PRO A 269 6.58 12.46 -12.59
C PRO A 269 6.71 11.17 -11.79
N ALA A 270 7.08 10.10 -12.49
CA ALA A 270 7.30 8.80 -11.90
C ALA A 270 8.74 8.33 -12.02
N VAL A 271 9.22 7.66 -10.98
CA VAL A 271 10.46 6.88 -11.01
C VAL A 271 10.15 5.43 -10.65
N TRP A 272 10.93 4.50 -11.19
CA TRP A 272 10.67 3.08 -11.07
C TRP A 272 11.95 2.31 -10.80
N THR A 273 11.83 1.27 -9.99
CA THR A 273 12.84 0.23 -9.85
C THR A 273 12.19 -1.13 -9.59
N LEU A 274 12.91 -2.19 -9.91
CA LEU A 274 12.59 -3.54 -9.46
C LEU A 274 13.32 -3.82 -8.14
N ALA A 275 12.58 -4.25 -7.12
CA ALA A 275 13.12 -4.65 -5.82
C ALA A 275 12.71 -6.10 -5.49
N TRP A 276 13.16 -6.62 -4.35
CA TRP A 276 12.88 -7.99 -3.92
C TRP A 276 12.44 -8.04 -2.47
N PHE A 277 11.35 -8.77 -2.23
CA PHE A 277 10.89 -9.18 -0.91
C PHE A 277 11.66 -10.38 -0.38
#